data_AF-A0A7J8MAU8-F1
#
_entry.id   AF-A0A7J8MAU8-F1
#
_cell.length_a   1.000
_cell.length_b   1.000
_cell.length_c   1.000
_cell.angle_alpha   90.00
_cell.angle_beta   90.00
_cell.angle_gamma   90.00
#
_symmetry.space_group_name_H-M   'P 1'
#
loop_
_entity.id
_entity.type
_entity.pdbx_description
1 polymer ?
#
loop_
_entity_poly.entity_id
_entity_poly.type
_entity_poly.pdbx_seq_one_letter_code
_entity_poly.pdbx_strand_id
1 'polypeptide(L)'
;MTNLQTLRRLAQNREAARKSRLRKKAYVQQLESSRLKLTQLEQELQRARQQGIFISSTGDQSHSMSGNGALAFDVEYSRWLEEHNKHINELRAAVNSHAGDAELRTIVDSVTAHFDDIFRLKGIAAKADVFHILSGMWKTPAERCFLWIGGFRSSELLKVSSVLLLQSDFWHGALLGFDIQLLASQLEPLTEQQFMGIQNLQQSSQQAEDALSQGMEALQQSLAETLANGSPAPSGPSGNVANYMGQMAMAMGKLGTLEGFLRQADNLRQQTLQQMHRILTTRQSARALLAINDYFSRLRALSSLWLARPRE
;
A
#
# COMPACT_ATOMS: atom_id res chain seq x y z
N MET A 1 55.05 48.91 -41.46
CA MET A 1 54.22 47.67 -41.58
C MET A 1 53.09 47.54 -40.54
N THR A 2 53.04 48.36 -39.48
CA THR A 2 52.06 48.27 -38.36
C THR A 2 50.64 48.77 -38.67
N ASN A 3 50.45 49.67 -39.64
CA ASN A 3 49.15 50.32 -39.88
C ASN A 3 48.14 49.40 -40.62
N LEU A 4 48.62 48.57 -41.56
CA LEU A 4 47.77 47.67 -42.35
C LEU A 4 47.20 46.49 -41.52
N GLN A 5 47.98 45.97 -40.58
CA GLN A 5 47.54 44.90 -39.67
C GLN A 5 46.45 45.40 -38.71
N THR A 6 46.59 46.62 -38.19
CA THR A 6 45.58 47.26 -37.33
C THR A 6 44.26 47.51 -38.06
N LEU A 7 44.32 47.96 -39.32
CA LEU A 7 43.13 48.15 -40.16
C LEU A 7 42.39 46.83 -40.43
N ARG A 8 43.11 45.73 -40.70
CA ARG A 8 42.49 44.41 -40.87
C ARG A 8 41.80 43.90 -39.60
N ARG A 9 42.43 44.11 -38.44
CA ARG A 9 41.85 43.71 -37.14
C ARG A 9 40.59 44.51 -36.81
N LEU A 10 40.54 45.80 -37.14
CA LEU A 10 39.35 46.63 -36.99
C LEU A 10 38.21 46.19 -37.93
N ALA A 11 38.52 45.85 -39.18
CA ALA A 11 37.53 45.32 -40.13
C ALA A 11 36.94 43.98 -39.64
N GLN A 12 37.77 43.05 -39.19
CA GLN A 12 37.32 41.77 -38.60
C GLN A 12 36.48 41.98 -37.34
N ASN A 13 36.84 42.93 -36.47
CA ASN A 13 36.07 43.24 -35.27
C ASN A 13 34.69 43.83 -35.63
N ARG A 14 34.62 44.73 -36.62
CA ARG A 14 33.34 45.24 -37.15
C ARG A 14 32.46 44.12 -37.71
N GLU A 15 33.05 43.18 -38.45
CA GLU A 15 32.30 42.06 -39.02
C GLU A 15 31.84 41.07 -37.92
N ALA A 16 32.69 40.77 -36.94
CA ALA A 16 32.36 39.94 -35.79
C ALA A 16 31.23 40.57 -34.95
N ALA A 17 31.28 41.89 -34.72
CA ALA A 17 30.22 42.63 -34.04
C ALA A 17 28.89 42.56 -34.80
N ARG A 18 28.91 42.68 -36.14
CA ARG A 18 27.71 42.53 -36.99
C ARG A 18 27.12 41.13 -36.90
N LYS A 19 27.95 40.07 -37.00
CA LYS A 19 27.52 38.68 -36.86
C LYS A 19 26.95 38.39 -35.47
N SER A 20 27.58 38.91 -34.42
CA SER A 20 27.09 38.79 -33.03
C SER A 20 25.71 39.44 -32.86
N ARG A 21 25.52 40.66 -33.38
CA ARG A 21 24.21 41.35 -33.36
C ARG A 21 23.13 40.55 -34.10
N LEU A 22 23.44 39.98 -35.26
CA LEU A 22 22.49 39.15 -36.02
C LEU A 22 22.08 37.88 -35.26
N ARG A 23 23.04 37.18 -34.65
CA ARG A 23 22.76 35.99 -33.83
C ARG A 23 21.89 36.33 -32.61
N LYS A 24 22.20 37.42 -31.91
CA LYS A 24 21.37 37.89 -30.79
C LYS A 24 19.95 38.24 -31.26
N LYS A 25 19.80 38.91 -32.40
CA LYS A 25 18.48 39.25 -32.96
C LYS A 25 17.67 37.99 -33.31
N ALA A 26 18.30 37.00 -33.94
CA ALA A 26 17.65 35.72 -34.25
C ALA A 26 17.23 34.97 -32.98
N TYR A 27 18.08 34.95 -31.95
CA TYR A 27 17.77 34.33 -30.66
C TYR A 27 16.58 35.02 -29.95
N VAL A 28 16.54 36.35 -29.96
CA VAL A 28 15.41 37.11 -29.40
C VAL A 28 14.12 36.80 -30.14
N GLN A 29 14.14 36.75 -31.48
CA GLN A 29 12.96 36.36 -32.27
C GLN A 29 12.49 34.93 -31.95
N GLN A 30 13.44 34.01 -31.75
CA GLN A 30 13.12 32.64 -31.34
C GLN A 30 12.44 32.64 -29.97
N LEU A 31 12.96 33.39 -29.00
CA LEU A 31 12.34 33.52 -27.67
C LEU A 31 10.93 34.12 -27.73
N GLU A 32 10.72 35.16 -28.54
CA GLU A 32 9.39 35.75 -28.76
C GLU A 32 8.41 34.72 -29.36
N SER A 33 8.86 33.93 -30.33
CA SER A 33 8.05 32.87 -30.93
C SER A 33 7.72 31.75 -29.92
N SER A 34 8.67 31.38 -29.07
CA SER A 34 8.47 30.39 -28.01
C SER A 34 7.50 30.90 -26.95
N ARG A 35 7.59 32.18 -26.57
CA ARG A 35 6.67 32.81 -25.61
C ARG A 35 5.23 32.77 -26.12
N LEU A 36 5.01 33.13 -27.38
CA LEU A 36 3.67 33.09 -28.01
C LEU A 36 3.10 31.66 -28.04
N LYS A 37 3.91 30.66 -28.42
CA LYS A 37 3.50 29.25 -28.38
C LYS A 37 3.12 28.80 -26.97
N LEU A 38 3.88 29.22 -25.96
CA LEU A 38 3.64 28.85 -24.57
C LEU A 38 2.31 29.43 -24.07
N THR A 39 2.05 30.72 -24.37
CA THR A 39 0.76 31.35 -24.07
C THR A 39 -0.41 30.66 -24.78
N GLN A 40 -0.23 30.20 -26.02
CA GLN A 40 -1.26 29.46 -26.75
C GLN A 40 -1.54 28.08 -26.12
N LEU A 41 -0.50 27.35 -25.73
CA LEU A 41 -0.62 26.07 -25.03
C LEU A 41 -1.30 26.24 -23.66
N GLU A 42 -0.99 27.30 -22.92
CA GLU A 42 -1.67 27.63 -21.65
C GLU A 42 -3.17 27.88 -21.86
N GLN A 43 -3.54 28.62 -22.90
CA GLN A 43 -4.96 28.84 -23.24
C GLN A 43 -5.67 27.55 -23.66
N GLU A 44 -5.00 26.68 -24.42
CA GLU A 44 -5.54 25.37 -24.80
C GLU A 44 -5.70 24.44 -23.59
N LEU A 45 -4.73 24.42 -22.68
CA LEU A 45 -4.83 23.69 -21.41
C LEU A 45 -6.01 24.20 -20.57
N GLN A 46 -6.20 25.52 -20.49
CA GLN A 46 -7.27 26.12 -19.72
C GLN A 46 -8.65 25.85 -20.34
N ARG A 47 -8.75 25.84 -21.68
CA ARG A 47 -9.95 25.36 -22.40
C ARG A 47 -10.20 23.87 -22.17
N ALA A 48 -9.18 23.02 -22.21
CA ALA A 48 -9.32 21.58 -21.96
C ALA A 48 -9.80 21.30 -20.52
N ARG A 49 -9.35 22.08 -19.53
CA ARG A 49 -9.85 22.06 -18.15
C ARG A 49 -11.34 22.42 -18.06
N GLN A 50 -11.78 23.46 -18.78
CA GLN A 50 -13.19 23.88 -18.81
C GLN A 50 -14.09 22.89 -19.55
N GLN A 51 -13.57 22.18 -20.55
CA GLN A 51 -14.30 21.16 -21.31
C GLN A 51 -14.32 19.79 -20.60
N GLY A 52 -13.79 19.68 -19.37
CA GLY A 52 -13.80 18.43 -18.59
C GLY A 52 -12.85 17.34 -19.12
N ILE A 53 -11.92 17.70 -20.02
CA ILE A 53 -10.97 16.76 -20.64
C ILE A 53 -9.79 16.41 -19.70
N PHE A 54 -9.71 17.08 -18.54
CA PHE A 54 -8.72 16.80 -17.51
C PHE A 54 -9.40 16.38 -16.20
N ILE A 55 -9.29 15.11 -15.81
CA ILE A 55 -9.47 14.69 -14.42
C ILE A 55 -8.24 15.22 -13.68
N SER A 56 -8.33 16.44 -13.14
CA SER A 56 -7.25 17.02 -12.35
C SER A 56 -7.09 16.26 -11.04
N SER A 57 -6.02 15.47 -10.94
CA SER A 57 -5.43 15.03 -9.68
C SER A 57 -4.68 16.19 -9.04
N THR A 58 -5.43 17.08 -8.40
CA THR A 58 -4.86 18.10 -7.52
C THR A 58 -5.69 18.13 -6.26
N GLY A 59 -5.25 17.38 -5.25
CA GLY A 59 -5.17 17.77 -3.84
C GLY A 59 -6.28 18.59 -3.17
N ASP A 60 -7.49 18.64 -3.71
CA ASP A 60 -8.63 19.32 -3.11
C ASP A 60 -9.84 18.40 -3.14
N GLN A 61 -10.40 18.22 -1.96
CA GLN A 61 -11.63 17.48 -1.72
C GLN A 61 -12.75 18.09 -2.57
N SER A 62 -13.10 17.44 -3.66
CA SER A 62 -14.37 17.69 -4.35
C SER A 62 -15.06 16.37 -4.62
N HIS A 63 -16.15 16.16 -3.89
CA HIS A 63 -17.17 15.13 -4.02
C HIS A 63 -17.30 14.51 -5.41
N SER A 64 -16.50 13.46 -5.66
CA SER A 64 -16.88 12.37 -6.54
C SER A 64 -17.77 11.43 -5.73
N MET A 65 -18.85 10.93 -6.30
CA MET A 65 -19.73 9.92 -5.68
C MET A 65 -18.96 8.65 -5.22
N SER A 66 -17.71 8.46 -5.65
CA SER A 66 -16.78 7.43 -5.16
C SER A 66 -16.20 7.71 -3.75
N GLY A 67 -16.10 8.98 -3.34
CA GLY A 67 -15.49 9.37 -2.07
C GLY A 67 -16.34 9.03 -0.84
N ASN A 68 -17.64 8.79 -1.02
CA ASN A 68 -18.53 8.45 0.09
C ASN A 68 -18.25 7.05 0.65
N GLY A 69 -17.87 6.09 -0.21
CA GLY A 69 -17.57 4.72 0.21
C GLY A 69 -16.24 4.61 0.96
N ALA A 70 -15.21 5.32 0.52
CA ALA A 70 -13.90 5.36 1.18
C ALA A 70 -13.99 5.99 2.58
N LEU A 71 -14.66 7.15 2.70
CA LEU A 71 -14.86 7.81 4.00
C LEU A 71 -15.75 6.98 4.94
N ALA A 72 -16.80 6.33 4.43
CA ALA A 72 -17.62 5.43 5.21
C ALA A 72 -16.82 4.23 5.73
N PHE A 73 -15.95 3.66 4.90
CA PHE A 73 -15.06 2.57 5.32
C PHE A 73 -14.09 3.02 6.42
N ASP A 74 -13.50 4.21 6.33
CA ASP A 74 -12.54 4.69 7.34
C ASP A 74 -13.20 4.86 8.72
N VAL A 75 -14.45 5.33 8.75
CA VAL A 75 -15.26 5.44 9.98
C VAL A 75 -15.56 4.05 10.55
N GLU A 76 -16.06 3.12 9.72
CA GLU A 76 -16.37 1.77 10.16
C GLU A 76 -15.11 0.99 10.58
N TYR A 77 -13.97 1.21 9.91
CA TYR A 77 -12.69 0.62 10.28
C TYR A 77 -12.22 1.13 11.65
N SER A 78 -12.37 2.42 11.91
CA SER A 78 -12.02 3.03 13.20
C SER A 78 -12.87 2.45 14.33
N ARG A 79 -14.19 2.32 14.13
CA ARG A 79 -15.09 1.63 15.07
C ARG A 79 -14.71 0.15 15.25
N TRP A 80 -14.42 -0.56 14.17
CA TRP A 80 -13.97 -1.95 14.23
C TRP A 80 -12.68 -2.09 15.05
N LEU A 81 -11.75 -1.16 14.91
CA LEU A 81 -10.48 -1.16 15.62
C LEU A 81 -10.66 -0.88 17.12
N GLU A 82 -11.55 0.04 17.49
CA GLU A 82 -11.93 0.28 18.89
C GLU A 82 -12.50 -0.99 19.53
N GLU A 83 -13.41 -1.69 18.82
CA GLU A 83 -13.99 -2.93 19.32
C GLU A 83 -12.96 -4.07 19.38
N HIS A 84 -12.08 -4.16 18.38
CA HIS A 84 -10.97 -5.10 18.39
C HIS A 84 -10.07 -4.89 19.63
N ASN A 85 -9.76 -3.64 19.98
CA ASN A 85 -8.98 -3.33 21.18
C ASN A 85 -9.70 -3.77 22.47
N LYS A 86 -11.03 -3.70 22.54
CA LYS A 86 -11.80 -4.21 23.68
C LYS A 86 -11.69 -5.73 23.78
N HIS A 87 -11.92 -6.45 22.70
CA HIS A 87 -11.75 -7.91 22.66
C HIS A 87 -10.33 -8.35 23.05
N ILE A 88 -9.30 -7.63 22.57
CA ILE A 88 -7.91 -7.92 22.95
C ILE A 88 -7.65 -7.63 24.43
N ASN A 89 -8.22 -6.57 25.00
CA ASN A 89 -8.07 -6.28 26.42
C ASN A 89 -8.75 -7.32 27.31
N GLU A 90 -9.93 -7.79 26.90
CA GLU A 90 -10.63 -8.91 27.56
C GLU A 90 -9.80 -10.19 27.49
N LEU A 91 -9.29 -10.54 26.30
CA LEU A 91 -8.40 -11.70 26.11
C LEU A 91 -7.15 -11.60 27.01
N ARG A 92 -6.52 -10.42 27.07
CA ARG A 92 -5.36 -10.17 27.92
C ARG A 92 -5.70 -10.34 29.40
N ALA A 93 -6.86 -9.83 29.84
CA ALA A 93 -7.33 -9.99 31.22
C ALA A 93 -7.56 -11.48 31.56
N ALA A 94 -8.25 -12.22 30.69
CA ALA A 94 -8.52 -13.65 30.87
C ALA A 94 -7.24 -14.51 30.90
N VAL A 95 -6.26 -14.20 30.04
CA VAL A 95 -4.96 -14.87 30.06
C VAL A 95 -4.22 -14.59 31.38
N ASN A 96 -4.23 -13.34 31.86
CA ASN A 96 -3.54 -12.92 33.09
C ASN A 96 -4.22 -13.46 34.37
N SER A 97 -5.55 -13.57 34.38
CA SER A 97 -6.31 -14.14 35.50
C SER A 97 -6.32 -15.67 35.50
N HIS A 98 -5.67 -16.30 34.51
CA HIS A 98 -5.66 -17.75 34.33
C HIS A 98 -7.08 -18.34 34.19
N ALA A 99 -7.92 -17.68 33.40
CA ALA A 99 -9.27 -18.14 33.08
C ALA A 99 -9.29 -19.62 32.65
N GLY A 100 -10.39 -20.29 32.97
CA GLY A 100 -10.62 -21.68 32.58
C GLY A 100 -10.69 -21.82 31.06
N ASP A 101 -10.36 -23.01 30.55
CA ASP A 101 -10.26 -23.25 29.09
C ASP A 101 -11.57 -22.92 28.33
N ALA A 102 -12.74 -23.22 28.92
CA ALA A 102 -14.03 -22.91 28.31
C ALA A 102 -14.31 -21.40 28.18
N GLU A 103 -13.96 -20.62 29.21
CA GLU A 103 -14.07 -19.15 29.18
C GLU A 103 -13.09 -18.57 28.17
N LEU A 104 -11.83 -19.00 28.22
CA LEU A 104 -10.80 -18.55 27.29
C LEU A 104 -11.15 -18.90 25.84
N ARG A 105 -11.75 -20.06 25.60
CA ARG A 105 -12.22 -20.49 24.27
C ARG A 105 -13.26 -19.54 23.71
N THR A 106 -14.24 -19.17 24.53
CA THR A 106 -15.30 -18.24 24.13
C THR A 106 -14.70 -16.89 23.70
N ILE A 107 -13.72 -16.37 24.44
CA ILE A 107 -13.07 -15.09 24.12
C ILE A 107 -12.20 -15.21 22.84
N VAL A 108 -11.44 -16.30 22.70
CA VAL A 108 -10.63 -16.56 21.49
C VAL A 108 -11.51 -16.70 20.25
N ASP A 109 -12.63 -17.40 20.35
CA ASP A 109 -13.59 -17.57 19.26
C ASP A 109 -14.21 -16.20 18.89
N SER A 110 -14.53 -15.36 19.88
CA SER A 110 -15.02 -13.98 19.66
C SER A 110 -14.00 -13.12 18.90
N VAL A 111 -12.74 -13.10 19.35
CA VAL A 111 -11.66 -12.36 18.67
C VAL A 111 -11.46 -12.87 17.24
N THR A 112 -11.53 -14.19 17.04
CA THR A 112 -11.36 -14.82 15.74
C THR A 112 -12.50 -14.45 14.79
N ALA A 113 -13.75 -14.51 15.26
CA ALA A 113 -14.93 -14.10 14.49
C ALA A 113 -14.87 -12.60 14.13
N HIS A 114 -14.32 -11.74 15.00
CA HIS A 114 -14.17 -10.31 14.73
C HIS A 114 -13.28 -10.01 13.51
N PHE A 115 -12.36 -10.90 13.14
CA PHE A 115 -11.58 -10.76 11.90
C PHE A 115 -12.46 -10.94 10.64
N ASP A 116 -13.51 -11.76 10.70
CA ASP A 116 -14.41 -11.95 9.56
C ASP A 116 -15.14 -10.64 9.21
N ASP A 117 -15.45 -9.83 10.23
CA ASP A 117 -16.09 -8.53 10.03
C ASP A 117 -15.23 -7.54 9.25
N ILE A 118 -13.92 -7.47 9.52
CA ILE A 118 -13.05 -6.55 8.76
C ILE A 118 -12.89 -7.01 7.31
N PHE A 119 -12.81 -8.32 7.05
CA PHE A 119 -12.77 -8.83 5.67
C PHE A 119 -14.08 -8.53 4.94
N ARG A 120 -15.23 -8.66 5.61
CA ARG A 120 -16.55 -8.27 5.06
C ARG A 120 -16.62 -6.77 4.76
N LEU A 121 -16.20 -5.91 5.69
CA LEU A 121 -16.17 -4.46 5.50
C LEU A 121 -15.28 -4.06 4.31
N LYS A 122 -14.08 -4.66 4.22
CA LYS A 122 -13.17 -4.46 3.08
C LYS A 122 -13.79 -4.91 1.76
N GLY A 123 -14.48 -6.04 1.73
CA GLY A 123 -15.17 -6.53 0.55
C GLY A 123 -16.27 -5.58 0.06
N ILE A 124 -17.02 -4.97 0.97
CA ILE A 124 -18.02 -3.94 0.63
C ILE A 124 -17.33 -2.68 0.10
N ALA A 125 -16.30 -2.21 0.79
CA ALA A 125 -15.57 -1.01 0.40
C ALA A 125 -14.84 -1.18 -0.94
N ALA A 126 -14.30 -2.36 -1.23
CA ALA A 126 -13.61 -2.65 -2.49
C ALA A 126 -14.52 -2.55 -3.72
N LYS A 127 -15.81 -2.86 -3.57
CA LYS A 127 -16.80 -2.70 -4.64
C LYS A 127 -17.08 -1.23 -4.96
N ALA A 128 -16.94 -0.36 -3.96
CA ALA A 128 -17.09 1.07 -4.14
C ALA A 128 -15.78 1.72 -4.64
N ASP A 129 -14.66 1.38 -4.00
CA ASP A 129 -13.33 1.88 -4.30
C ASP A 129 -12.23 0.88 -3.87
N VAL A 130 -11.83 0.02 -4.81
CA VAL A 130 -10.76 -0.95 -4.59
C VAL A 130 -9.39 -0.28 -4.40
N PHE A 131 -9.18 0.92 -4.98
CA PHE A 131 -7.91 1.62 -4.88
C PHE A 131 -7.71 2.20 -3.47
N HIS A 132 -8.76 2.65 -2.80
CA HIS A 132 -8.70 3.06 -1.39
C HIS A 132 -8.18 1.93 -0.49
N ILE A 133 -8.69 0.71 -0.70
CA ILE A 133 -8.28 -0.46 0.10
C ILE A 133 -6.85 -0.90 -0.24
N LEU A 134 -6.51 -0.99 -1.53
CA LEU A 134 -5.19 -1.45 -1.99
C LEU A 134 -4.08 -0.45 -1.66
N SER A 135 -4.36 0.86 -1.70
CA SER A 135 -3.39 1.90 -1.33
C SER A 135 -3.12 1.97 0.17
N GLY A 136 -3.97 1.36 0.99
CA GLY A 136 -3.81 1.35 2.44
C GLY A 136 -4.07 2.69 3.10
N MET A 137 -4.83 3.59 2.46
CA MET A 137 -5.10 4.93 2.99
C MET A 137 -5.78 4.93 4.37
N TRP A 138 -6.52 3.86 4.65
CA TRP A 138 -7.15 3.54 5.93
C TRP A 138 -6.19 3.08 7.05
N LYS A 139 -4.90 2.87 6.74
CA LYS A 139 -3.85 2.48 7.70
C LYS A 139 -2.86 3.61 7.98
N THR A 140 -2.12 3.48 9.09
CA THR A 140 -1.00 4.40 9.39
C THR A 140 0.17 4.19 8.40
N PRO A 141 0.97 5.24 8.09
CA PRO A 141 2.13 5.11 7.20
C PRO A 141 3.07 3.94 7.51
N ALA A 142 3.37 3.67 8.80
CA ALA A 142 4.23 2.56 9.17
C ALA A 142 3.59 1.19 8.87
N GLU A 143 2.29 1.03 9.09
CA GLU A 143 1.56 -0.19 8.72
C GLU A 143 1.55 -0.39 7.20
N ARG A 144 1.46 0.68 6.41
CA ARG A 144 1.42 0.61 4.93
C ARG A 144 2.68 0.00 4.33
N CYS A 145 3.83 0.16 4.98
CA CYS A 145 5.08 -0.46 4.54
C CYS A 145 5.02 -2.00 4.49
N PHE A 146 4.10 -2.62 5.23
CA PHE A 146 3.95 -4.07 5.33
C PHE A 146 2.64 -4.57 4.69
N LEU A 147 1.95 -3.72 3.91
CA LEU A 147 0.77 -4.13 3.18
C LEU A 147 1.11 -4.97 1.96
N TRP A 148 0.34 -6.02 1.77
CA TRP A 148 0.32 -6.90 0.63
C TRP A 148 -1.13 -7.10 0.21
N ILE A 149 -1.53 -6.70 -1.00
CA ILE A 149 -2.89 -6.84 -1.54
C ILE A 149 -3.96 -6.46 -0.47
N GLY A 150 -3.90 -5.22 -0.01
CA GLY A 150 -4.86 -4.64 0.93
C GLY A 150 -4.84 -5.18 2.36
N GLY A 151 -3.81 -5.92 2.79
CA GLY A 151 -3.70 -6.39 4.19
C GLY A 151 -2.33 -6.96 4.52
N PHE A 152 -2.19 -7.76 5.58
CA PHE A 152 -0.92 -8.40 5.95
C PHE A 152 -0.64 -9.67 5.10
N ARG A 153 0.62 -10.13 5.06
CA ARG A 153 0.95 -11.48 4.59
C ARG A 153 0.71 -12.49 5.71
N SER A 154 -0.04 -13.54 5.42
CA SER A 154 -0.37 -14.60 6.36
C SER A 154 0.88 -15.37 6.80
N SER A 155 1.82 -15.62 5.88
CA SER A 155 3.08 -16.29 6.19
C SER A 155 3.93 -15.50 7.20
N GLU A 156 4.01 -14.18 7.04
CA GLU A 156 4.73 -13.30 7.98
C GLU A 156 4.03 -13.23 9.34
N LEU A 157 2.70 -13.23 9.35
CA LEU A 157 1.92 -13.27 10.60
C LEU A 157 2.18 -14.56 11.39
N LEU A 158 2.27 -15.69 10.69
CA LEU A 158 2.61 -16.99 11.29
C LEU A 158 4.05 -17.02 11.79
N LYS A 159 5.01 -16.34 11.13
CA LYS A 159 6.39 -16.19 11.65
C LYS A 159 6.41 -15.42 12.97
N VAL A 160 5.68 -14.30 13.05
CA VAL A 160 5.59 -13.52 14.31
C VAL A 160 5.00 -14.38 15.43
N SER A 161 3.95 -15.14 15.12
CA SER A 161 3.28 -16.02 16.08
C SER A 161 4.18 -17.18 16.53
N SER A 162 4.88 -17.84 15.59
CA SER A 162 5.77 -18.97 15.89
C SER A 162 7.04 -18.55 16.62
N VAL A 163 7.67 -17.44 16.22
CA VAL A 163 8.87 -16.92 16.91
C VAL A 163 8.56 -16.54 18.35
N LEU A 164 7.37 -15.99 18.64
CA LEU A 164 6.98 -15.62 20.01
C LEU A 164 6.52 -16.82 20.84
N LEU A 165 5.92 -17.84 20.23
CA LEU A 165 5.58 -19.10 20.91
C LEU A 165 6.82 -19.96 21.20
N LEU A 166 7.91 -19.81 20.43
CA LEU A 166 9.19 -20.53 20.62
C LEU A 166 10.19 -19.75 21.49
N GLN A 167 9.93 -18.47 21.76
CA GLN A 167 10.80 -17.67 22.64
C GLN A 167 10.81 -18.14 24.09
N SER A 168 9.92 -19.06 24.50
CA SER A 168 10.07 -19.73 25.81
C SER A 168 11.31 -20.61 25.86
N ASP A 169 11.72 -21.26 24.77
CA ASP A 169 12.73 -22.32 24.84
C ASP A 169 14.12 -21.85 24.37
N PHE A 170 14.19 -20.83 23.52
CA PHE A 170 15.44 -20.35 22.93
C PHE A 170 16.25 -19.39 23.83
N TRP A 171 15.59 -18.60 24.69
CA TRP A 171 16.27 -17.66 25.60
C TRP A 171 16.80 -18.29 26.89
N HIS A 172 16.45 -19.56 27.19
CA HIS A 172 16.99 -20.25 28.38
C HIS A 172 18.50 -20.53 28.29
N GLY A 173 19.07 -20.56 27.07
CA GLY A 173 20.48 -20.90 26.86
C GLY A 173 21.45 -19.73 26.71
N ALA A 174 20.96 -18.51 26.44
CA ALA A 174 21.84 -17.39 26.09
C ALA A 174 21.37 -16.09 26.75
N LEU A 175 22.19 -15.62 27.69
CA LEU A 175 22.16 -14.33 28.40
C LEU A 175 21.39 -14.30 29.72
N LEU A 176 22.16 -14.65 30.76
CA LEU A 176 22.09 -14.14 32.13
C LEU A 176 20.79 -14.42 32.88
N GLY A 177 20.87 -15.42 33.76
CA GLY A 177 19.90 -15.61 34.82
C GLY A 177 19.78 -14.37 35.69
N PHE A 178 18.63 -13.71 35.61
CA PHE A 178 18.04 -12.88 36.67
C PHE A 178 16.54 -12.74 36.35
N ASP A 179 15.68 -13.29 37.21
CA ASP A 179 14.25 -12.98 37.39
C ASP A 179 13.24 -13.14 36.23
N ILE A 180 13.28 -14.24 35.46
CA ILE A 180 12.11 -14.69 34.65
C ILE A 180 11.51 -16.01 35.18
N GLN A 181 12.02 -16.56 36.28
CA GLN A 181 11.52 -17.82 36.84
C GLN A 181 10.15 -17.69 37.53
N LEU A 182 9.69 -16.47 37.86
CA LEU A 182 8.40 -16.26 38.51
C LEU A 182 7.23 -16.04 37.51
N LEU A 183 7.50 -15.80 36.23
CA LEU A 183 6.48 -15.59 35.18
C LEU A 183 6.42 -16.73 34.14
N ALA A 184 7.44 -17.60 34.08
CA ALA A 184 7.55 -18.67 33.07
C ALA A 184 6.76 -19.96 33.39
N SER A 185 6.10 -20.06 34.56
CA SER A 185 5.49 -21.30 35.05
C SER A 185 4.22 -21.77 34.32
N GLN A 186 3.84 -21.15 33.19
CA GLN A 186 2.58 -21.44 32.48
C GLN A 186 2.71 -21.43 30.94
N LEU A 187 3.92 -21.45 30.39
CA LEU A 187 4.15 -21.55 28.95
C LEU A 187 3.95 -23.00 28.53
N GLU A 188 2.92 -23.26 27.73
CA GLU A 188 2.73 -24.55 27.06
C GLU A 188 3.42 -24.40 25.69
N PRO A 189 4.67 -24.87 25.54
CA PRO A 189 5.39 -24.78 24.27
C PRO A 189 4.63 -25.56 23.19
N LEU A 190 4.88 -25.21 21.93
CA LEU A 190 4.31 -25.95 20.81
C LEU A 190 4.84 -27.39 20.82
N THR A 191 3.95 -28.36 20.64
CA THR A 191 4.40 -29.73 20.38
C THR A 191 5.09 -29.80 19.01
N GLU A 192 5.93 -30.80 18.80
CA GLU A 192 6.60 -31.01 17.51
C GLU A 192 5.59 -31.13 16.36
N GLN A 193 4.47 -31.82 16.58
CA GLN A 193 3.38 -31.93 15.62
C GLN A 193 2.74 -30.57 15.31
N GLN A 194 2.50 -29.74 16.33
CA GLN A 194 1.96 -28.39 16.15
C GLN A 194 2.94 -27.49 15.40
N PHE A 195 4.22 -27.55 15.75
CA PHE A 195 5.28 -26.80 15.08
C PHE A 195 5.35 -27.16 13.59
N MET A 196 5.42 -28.45 13.26
CA MET A 196 5.39 -28.92 11.87
C MET A 196 4.10 -28.49 11.15
N GLY A 197 2.95 -28.52 11.84
CA GLY A 197 1.68 -28.03 11.32
C GLY A 197 1.71 -26.54 10.96
N ILE A 198 2.24 -25.71 11.84
CA ILE A 198 2.39 -24.26 11.59
C ILE A 198 3.40 -23.99 10.47
N GLN A 199 4.51 -24.72 10.39
CA GLN A 199 5.47 -24.57 9.29
C GLN A 199 4.86 -24.94 7.94
N ASN A 200 4.12 -26.05 7.86
CA ASN A 200 3.41 -26.44 6.65
C ASN A 200 2.36 -25.40 6.24
N LEU A 201 1.60 -24.89 7.22
CA LEU A 201 0.62 -23.83 6.97
C LEU A 201 1.28 -22.53 6.48
N GLN A 202 2.43 -22.16 7.05
CA GLN A 202 3.22 -21.02 6.62
C GLN A 202 3.72 -21.20 5.19
N GLN A 203 4.28 -22.35 4.86
CA GLN A 203 4.78 -22.64 3.52
C GLN A 203 3.65 -22.64 2.48
N SER A 204 2.53 -23.29 2.79
CA SER A 204 1.35 -23.29 1.92
C SER A 204 0.77 -21.89 1.73
N SER A 205 0.69 -21.09 2.80
CA SER A 205 0.25 -19.70 2.73
C SER A 205 1.20 -18.88 1.83
N GLN A 206 2.52 -19.02 2.00
CA GLN A 206 3.50 -18.33 1.17
C GLN A 206 3.35 -18.67 -0.32
N GLN A 207 3.16 -19.94 -0.67
CA GLN A 207 2.95 -20.35 -2.07
C GLN A 207 1.71 -19.70 -2.67
N ALA A 208 0.60 -19.66 -1.93
CA ALA A 208 -0.62 -18.98 -2.38
C ALA A 208 -0.43 -17.46 -2.51
N GLU A 209 0.30 -16.84 -1.58
CA GLU A 209 0.66 -15.43 -1.66
C GLU A 209 1.52 -15.11 -2.89
N ASP A 210 2.49 -15.97 -3.21
CA ASP A 210 3.37 -15.79 -4.36
C ASP A 210 2.60 -15.94 -5.67
N ALA A 211 1.70 -16.92 -5.77
CA ALA A 211 0.81 -17.08 -6.91
C ALA A 211 -0.10 -15.85 -7.12
N LEU A 212 -0.68 -15.31 -6.05
CA LEU A 212 -1.49 -14.09 -6.11
C LEU A 212 -0.65 -12.86 -6.48
N SER A 213 0.58 -12.75 -5.98
CA SER A 213 1.50 -11.66 -6.31
C SER A 213 1.87 -11.69 -7.80
N GLN A 214 2.22 -12.86 -8.33
CA GLN A 214 2.51 -13.06 -9.75
C GLN A 214 1.30 -12.72 -10.63
N GLY A 215 0.09 -13.11 -10.22
CA GLY A 215 -1.13 -12.74 -10.94
C GLY A 215 -1.38 -11.23 -10.96
N MET A 216 -1.11 -10.54 -9.86
CA MET A 216 -1.21 -9.08 -9.77
C MET A 216 -0.17 -8.38 -10.64
N GLU A 217 1.08 -8.88 -10.66
CA GLU A 217 2.15 -8.38 -11.53
C GLU A 217 1.79 -8.56 -13.01
N ALA A 218 1.28 -9.73 -13.40
CA ALA A 218 0.81 -9.99 -14.76
C ALA A 218 -0.34 -9.05 -15.15
N LEU A 219 -1.27 -8.76 -14.23
CA LEU A 219 -2.33 -7.78 -14.45
C LEU A 219 -1.77 -6.38 -14.68
N GLN A 220 -0.82 -5.94 -13.85
CA GLN A 220 -0.19 -4.63 -13.97
C GLN A 220 0.60 -4.49 -15.27
N GLN A 221 1.35 -5.52 -15.66
CA GLN A 221 2.06 -5.57 -16.94
C GLN A 221 1.07 -5.49 -18.12
N SER A 222 0.00 -6.28 -18.07
CA SER A 222 -1.04 -6.27 -19.09
C SER A 222 -1.75 -4.91 -19.18
N LEU A 223 -1.97 -4.24 -18.05
CA LEU A 223 -2.52 -2.89 -18.02
C LEU A 223 -1.55 -1.88 -18.64
N ALA A 224 -0.27 -1.94 -18.29
CA ALA A 224 0.77 -1.07 -18.85
C ALA A 224 0.88 -1.22 -20.37
N GLU A 225 0.86 -2.46 -20.90
CA GLU A 225 0.84 -2.72 -22.34
C GLU A 225 -0.41 -2.15 -23.01
N THR A 226 -1.59 -2.33 -22.41
CA THR A 226 -2.82 -1.73 -22.93
C THR A 226 -2.71 -0.22 -23.00
N LEU A 227 -2.10 0.45 -22.01
CA LEU A 227 -1.92 1.91 -21.99
C LEU A 227 -0.81 2.39 -22.95
N ALA A 228 0.27 1.63 -23.11
CA ALA A 228 1.40 1.97 -23.97
C ALA A 228 1.09 1.80 -25.46
N ASN A 229 0.18 0.88 -25.82
CA ASN A 229 -0.23 0.64 -27.22
C ASN A 229 -1.12 1.76 -27.80
N GLY A 230 -1.39 2.83 -27.03
CA GLY A 230 -2.04 4.05 -27.51
C GLY A 230 -1.02 4.91 -28.27
N SER A 231 -1.07 4.88 -29.60
CA SER A 231 -0.09 5.53 -30.47
C SER A 231 -0.02 7.07 -30.30
N PRO A 232 1.19 7.69 -30.27
CA PRO A 232 1.34 9.13 -30.40
C PRO A 232 1.39 9.58 -31.89
N ALA A 233 0.31 10.24 -32.37
CA ALA A 233 0.18 11.11 -33.57
C ALA A 233 0.22 10.46 -34.99
N PRO A 234 -0.27 11.09 -36.11
CA PRO A 234 -0.80 12.46 -36.31
C PRO A 234 -2.24 12.58 -36.90
N SER A 235 -2.87 13.73 -36.65
CA SER A 235 -3.91 14.42 -37.46
C SER A 235 -4.99 13.60 -38.20
N GLY A 236 -6.15 13.41 -37.56
CA GLY A 236 -7.44 13.14 -38.21
C GLY A 236 -8.61 13.34 -37.23
N PRO A 237 -9.76 13.95 -37.60
CA PRO A 237 -10.68 14.55 -36.63
C PRO A 237 -11.55 13.57 -35.82
N SER A 238 -11.64 12.30 -36.21
CA SER A 238 -12.67 11.38 -35.68
C SER A 238 -12.18 9.99 -35.28
N GLY A 239 -11.03 9.51 -35.78
CA GLY A 239 -10.53 8.15 -35.51
C GLY A 239 -9.81 7.99 -34.16
N ASN A 240 -9.32 9.10 -33.59
CA ASN A 240 -8.46 9.05 -32.41
C ASN A 240 -9.24 8.84 -31.11
N VAL A 241 -10.43 9.43 -30.99
CA VAL A 241 -11.23 9.37 -29.76
C VAL A 241 -11.83 7.97 -29.57
N ALA A 242 -12.34 7.34 -30.62
CA ALA A 242 -12.89 5.99 -30.56
C ALA A 242 -11.82 4.96 -30.15
N ASN A 243 -10.60 5.06 -30.71
CA ASN A 243 -9.49 4.18 -30.36
C ASN A 243 -9.04 4.37 -28.91
N TYR A 244 -8.90 5.63 -28.45
CA TYR A 244 -8.58 5.94 -27.06
C TYR A 244 -9.66 5.43 -26.10
N MET A 245 -10.93 5.66 -26.41
CA MET A 245 -12.06 5.18 -25.61
C MET A 245 -12.07 3.64 -25.52
N GLY A 246 -11.84 2.94 -26.63
CA GLY A 246 -11.72 1.48 -26.63
C GLY A 246 -10.56 0.99 -25.77
N GLN A 247 -9.40 1.66 -25.85
CA GLN A 247 -8.22 1.37 -25.03
C GLN A 247 -8.49 1.59 -23.53
N MET A 248 -9.11 2.71 -23.17
CA MET A 248 -9.51 3.00 -21.79
C MET A 248 -10.57 2.03 -21.28
N ALA A 249 -11.52 1.61 -22.11
CA ALA A 249 -12.51 0.60 -21.75
C ALA A 249 -11.84 -0.75 -21.43
N MET A 250 -10.86 -1.18 -22.24
CA MET A 250 -10.05 -2.37 -21.94
C MET A 250 -9.26 -2.22 -20.63
N ALA A 251 -8.62 -1.07 -20.40
CA ALA A 251 -7.89 -0.78 -19.17
C ALA A 251 -8.82 -0.81 -17.94
N MET A 252 -10.02 -0.22 -18.04
CA MET A 252 -11.05 -0.26 -17.00
C MET A 252 -11.52 -1.69 -16.71
N GLY A 253 -11.71 -2.51 -17.76
CA GLY A 253 -12.04 -3.93 -17.59
C GLY A 253 -10.96 -4.70 -16.82
N LYS A 254 -9.67 -4.41 -17.08
CA LYS A 254 -8.55 -4.98 -16.31
C LYS A 254 -8.55 -4.50 -14.86
N LEU A 255 -8.77 -3.21 -14.60
CA LEU A 255 -8.87 -2.68 -13.24
C LEU A 255 -10.01 -3.32 -12.45
N GLY A 256 -11.10 -3.71 -13.11
CA GLY A 256 -12.20 -4.46 -12.49
C GLY A 256 -11.79 -5.81 -11.89
N THR A 257 -10.65 -6.38 -12.28
CA THR A 257 -10.15 -7.65 -11.72
C THR A 257 -9.47 -7.48 -10.35
N LEU A 258 -9.12 -6.25 -9.95
CA LEU A 258 -8.44 -5.95 -8.68
C LEU A 258 -9.26 -6.38 -7.46
N GLU A 259 -10.59 -6.22 -7.50
CA GLU A 259 -11.48 -6.69 -6.43
C GLU A 259 -11.32 -8.20 -6.22
N GLY A 260 -11.18 -8.96 -7.31
CA GLY A 260 -11.00 -10.40 -7.28
C GLY A 260 -9.71 -10.82 -6.59
N PHE A 261 -8.60 -10.09 -6.80
CA PHE A 261 -7.33 -10.34 -6.09
C PHE A 261 -7.44 -10.02 -4.60
N LEU A 262 -8.04 -8.88 -4.26
CA LEU A 262 -8.25 -8.49 -2.86
C LEU A 262 -9.10 -9.51 -2.10
N ARG A 263 -10.19 -9.98 -2.71
CA ARG A 263 -11.05 -11.02 -2.13
C ARG A 263 -10.29 -12.33 -1.92
N GLN A 264 -9.47 -12.76 -2.90
CA GLN A 264 -8.67 -13.97 -2.75
C GLN A 264 -7.62 -13.84 -1.64
N ALA A 265 -6.97 -12.67 -1.52
CA ALA A 265 -6.01 -12.41 -0.45
C ALA A 265 -6.69 -12.41 0.93
N ASP A 266 -7.88 -11.83 1.07
CA ASP A 266 -8.63 -11.85 2.33
C ASP A 266 -9.14 -13.24 2.70
N ASN A 267 -9.61 -14.02 1.72
CA ASN A 267 -9.95 -15.43 1.93
C ASN A 267 -8.75 -16.24 2.42
N LEU A 268 -7.55 -16.01 1.84
CA LEU A 268 -6.33 -16.68 2.29
C LEU A 268 -6.01 -16.33 3.75
N ARG A 269 -6.10 -15.05 4.14
CA ARG A 269 -5.91 -14.61 5.54
C ARG A 269 -6.88 -15.29 6.49
N GLN A 270 -8.16 -15.31 6.14
CA GLN A 270 -9.20 -15.94 6.93
C GLN A 270 -8.93 -17.44 7.10
N GLN A 271 -8.63 -18.15 6.01
CA GLN A 271 -8.30 -19.57 6.04
C GLN A 271 -7.05 -19.84 6.89
N THR A 272 -5.99 -19.03 6.75
CA THR A 272 -4.77 -19.20 7.55
C THR A 272 -5.05 -19.03 9.05
N LEU A 273 -5.82 -18.01 9.45
CA LEU A 273 -6.20 -17.80 10.85
C LEU A 273 -7.01 -18.98 11.41
N GLN A 274 -7.97 -19.48 10.63
CA GLN A 274 -8.78 -20.63 11.02
C GLN A 274 -7.95 -21.92 11.14
N GLN A 275 -7.03 -22.18 10.21
CA GLN A 275 -6.15 -23.35 10.30
C GLN A 275 -5.17 -23.24 11.46
N MET A 276 -4.63 -22.04 11.72
CA MET A 276 -3.80 -21.80 12.90
C MET A 276 -4.56 -22.16 14.19
N HIS A 277 -5.81 -21.72 14.33
CA HIS A 277 -6.65 -22.06 15.48
C HIS A 277 -6.94 -23.57 15.60
N ARG A 278 -6.96 -24.32 14.49
CA ARG A 278 -7.12 -25.78 14.52
C ARG A 278 -5.86 -26.52 14.96
N ILE A 279 -4.69 -25.95 14.70
CA ILE A 279 -3.40 -26.54 15.08
C ILE A 279 -3.09 -26.28 16.56
N LEU A 280 -3.38 -25.06 17.02
CA LEU A 280 -3.04 -24.59 18.36
C LEU A 280 -4.08 -25.00 19.41
N THR A 281 -3.65 -25.12 20.67
CA THR A 281 -4.57 -25.19 21.81
C THR A 281 -5.21 -23.82 22.05
N THR A 282 -6.33 -23.76 22.78
CA THR A 282 -7.00 -22.49 23.13
C THR A 282 -6.04 -21.46 23.70
N ARG A 283 -5.18 -21.90 24.62
CA ARG A 283 -4.22 -21.04 25.33
C ARG A 283 -3.09 -20.57 24.42
N GLN A 284 -2.63 -21.43 23.52
CA GLN A 284 -1.66 -21.05 22.49
C GLN A 284 -2.27 -20.05 21.49
N SER A 285 -3.52 -20.26 21.06
CA SER A 285 -4.25 -19.32 20.19
C SER A 285 -4.45 -17.96 20.85
N ALA A 286 -4.85 -17.93 22.12
CA ALA A 286 -4.98 -16.69 22.88
C ALA A 286 -3.68 -15.87 22.86
N ARG A 287 -2.55 -16.53 23.12
CA ARG A 287 -1.22 -15.89 23.11
C ARG A 287 -0.81 -15.44 21.71
N ALA A 288 -1.07 -16.26 20.69
CA ALA A 288 -0.79 -15.90 19.30
C ALA A 288 -1.58 -14.63 18.89
N LEU A 289 -2.86 -14.55 19.24
CA LEU A 289 -3.70 -13.38 18.95
C LEU A 289 -3.19 -12.11 19.68
N LEU A 290 -2.78 -12.22 20.94
CA LEU A 290 -2.15 -11.12 21.68
C LEU A 290 -0.85 -10.65 21.01
N ALA A 291 0.01 -11.60 20.64
CA ALA A 291 1.27 -11.33 19.94
C ALA A 291 1.05 -10.61 18.60
N ILE A 292 0.08 -11.07 17.81
CA ILE A 292 -0.35 -10.45 16.55
C ILE A 292 -0.81 -9.00 16.79
N ASN A 293 -1.67 -8.79 17.80
CA ASN A 293 -2.14 -7.45 18.12
C ASN A 293 -0.98 -6.53 18.54
N ASP A 294 -0.07 -7.01 19.38
CA ASP A 294 1.05 -6.22 19.88
C ASP A 294 1.99 -5.81 18.75
N TYR A 295 2.19 -6.68 17.75
CA TYR A 295 2.93 -6.34 16.53
C TYR A 295 2.29 -5.16 15.78
N PHE A 296 0.99 -5.21 15.48
CA PHE A 296 0.31 -4.10 14.79
C PHE A 296 0.24 -2.83 15.64
N SER A 297 0.07 -2.97 16.95
CA SER A 297 0.07 -1.85 17.89
C SER A 297 1.42 -1.13 17.91
N ARG A 298 2.53 -1.87 17.86
CA ARG A 298 3.89 -1.31 17.75
C ARG A 298 4.10 -0.56 16.43
N LEU A 299 3.56 -1.06 15.31
CA LEU A 299 3.61 -0.34 14.03
C LEU A 299 2.86 1.01 14.11
N ARG A 300 1.67 1.03 14.71
CA ARG A 300 0.90 2.28 14.90
C ARG A 300 1.61 3.26 15.84
N ALA A 301 2.20 2.76 16.92
CA ALA A 301 3.01 3.56 17.84
C ALA A 301 4.23 4.16 17.13
N LEU A 302 4.94 3.36 16.33
CA LEU A 302 6.06 3.82 15.51
C LEU A 302 5.64 4.94 14.54
N SER A 303 4.49 4.79 13.88
CA SER A 303 3.97 5.85 13.01
C SER A 303 3.70 7.14 13.77
N SER A 304 3.17 7.05 15.00
CA SER A 304 2.86 8.20 15.84
C SER A 304 4.14 8.92 16.29
N LEU A 305 5.13 8.15 16.74
CA LEU A 305 6.46 8.67 17.10
C LEU A 305 7.15 9.33 15.91
N TRP A 306 7.06 8.73 14.73
CA TRP A 306 7.59 9.31 13.50
C TRP A 306 6.96 10.67 13.22
N LEU A 307 5.64 10.80 13.32
CA LEU A 307 4.94 12.07 13.08
C LEU A 307 5.27 13.15 14.14
N ALA A 308 5.55 12.75 15.38
CA ALA A 308 5.88 13.65 16.48
C ALA A 308 7.35 14.11 16.52
N ARG A 309 8.22 13.59 15.63
CA ARG A 309 9.63 13.96 15.61
C ARG A 309 9.83 15.46 15.33
N PRO A 310 10.83 16.12 15.93
CA PRO A 310 11.20 17.48 15.57
C PRO A 310 11.48 17.59 14.06
N ARG A 311 10.94 18.62 13.42
CA ARG A 311 11.28 18.97 12.03
C ARG A 311 12.32 20.09 12.09
N GLU A 312 13.49 19.83 11.51
CA GLU A 312 14.51 20.86 11.25
C GLU A 312 14.06 21.81 10.13
#